data_AF-A0A7S1AFG9-F1
#
_entry.id   AF-A0A7S1AFG9-F1
#
_cell.length_a   1.000
_cell.length_b   1.000
_cell.length_c   1.000
_cell.angle_alpha   90.00
_cell.angle_beta   90.00
_cell.angle_gamma   90.00
#
_symmetry.space_group_name_H-M   'P 1'
#
loop_
_entity.id
_entity.type
_entity.pdbx_description
1 polymer ?
#
loop_
_entity_poly.entity_id
_entity_poly.type
_entity_poly.pdbx_seq_one_letter_code
_entity_poly.pdbx_strand_id
1 'polypeptide(L)'
;MFSDVFSISVVWILFWLSFASALGLTANHTAAYFSTPGKKVGGFERWRWWISLILQLGVFPSIVCAAAFQSYGVLSLFQWLSASAQELPGFEHWYIYALFGAQTRDMIPRMPSGASMMLKVHHWVVVVACVVVLFTPQGFGLFVAGSFFLELGSAFYNLHELFPDSVAVLVVYEATMPVSNVLALVCLPALFRMSRLPLWLRILFAMADVGVVIGRQLKAVKTACGSTKHDRDQGRVKLLNTD
;
A
#
# COMPACT_ATOMS: atom_id res chain seq x y z
N MET A 1 27.17 -21.75 -3.98
CA MET A 1 28.17 -20.88 -4.62
C MET A 1 27.60 -19.45 -4.69
N PHE A 2 27.40 -18.82 -3.52
CA PHE A 2 26.87 -17.44 -3.36
C PHE A 2 27.66 -16.72 -2.25
N SER A 3 28.99 -16.77 -2.32
CA SER A 3 29.86 -16.24 -1.25
C SER A 3 30.21 -14.76 -1.41
N ASP A 4 29.82 -14.12 -2.51
CA ASP A 4 29.90 -12.67 -2.65
C ASP A 4 28.56 -12.05 -2.22
N VAL A 5 28.32 -12.04 -0.90
CA VAL A 5 27.17 -11.35 -0.32
C VAL A 5 27.33 -9.86 -0.67
N PHE A 6 26.54 -9.41 -1.64
CA PHE A 6 26.51 -8.03 -2.09
C PHE A 6 26.18 -7.16 -0.87
N SER A 7 27.20 -6.50 -0.29
CA SER A 7 26.99 -5.60 0.83
C SER A 7 26.33 -4.35 0.28
N ILE A 8 25.00 -4.32 0.31
CA ILE A 8 24.22 -3.15 -0.08
C ILE A 8 24.62 -2.03 0.89
N SER A 9 25.38 -1.06 0.38
CA SER A 9 25.79 0.08 1.20
C SER A 9 24.59 0.98 1.50
N VAL A 10 24.64 1.67 2.63
CA VAL A 10 23.65 2.70 2.98
C VAL A 10 23.53 3.73 1.85
N VAL A 11 24.65 4.09 1.22
CA VAL A 11 24.68 5.02 0.07
C VAL A 11 23.83 4.51 -1.09
N TRP A 12 23.91 3.22 -1.42
CA TRP A 12 23.10 2.60 -2.46
C TRP A 12 21.60 2.63 -2.12
N ILE A 13 21.24 2.31 -0.88
CA ILE A 13 19.84 2.38 -0.42
C ILE A 13 19.30 3.80 -0.56
N LEU A 14 20.05 4.80 -0.07
CA LEU A 14 19.66 6.20 -0.14
C LEU A 14 19.53 6.70 -1.58
N PHE A 15 20.45 6.28 -2.46
CA PHE A 15 20.38 6.59 -3.88
C PHE A 15 19.07 6.07 -4.49
N TRP A 16 18.74 4.79 -4.30
CA TRP A 16 17.55 4.19 -4.91
C TRP A 16 16.24 4.72 -4.33
N LEU A 17 16.18 4.99 -3.03
CA LEU A 17 15.02 5.63 -2.41
C LEU A 17 14.80 7.05 -2.96
N SER A 18 15.87 7.83 -3.08
CA SER A 18 15.81 9.19 -3.65
C SER A 18 15.39 9.16 -5.12
N PHE A 19 15.95 8.22 -5.89
CA PHE A 19 15.59 8.01 -7.28
C PHE A 19 14.10 7.63 -7.43
N ALA A 20 13.60 6.72 -6.60
CA ALA A 20 12.19 6.33 -6.62
C ALA A 20 11.25 7.50 -6.27
N SER A 21 11.60 8.34 -5.29
CA SER A 21 10.87 9.57 -5.01
C SER A 21 10.89 10.54 -6.18
N ALA A 22 12.05 10.73 -6.82
CA ALA A 22 12.18 11.61 -7.99
C ALA A 22 11.30 11.14 -9.16
N LEU A 23 11.27 9.81 -9.43
CA LEU A 23 10.36 9.23 -10.42
C LEU A 23 8.90 9.45 -10.07
N GLY A 24 8.50 9.25 -8.80
CA GLY A 24 7.15 9.51 -8.33
C GLY A 24 6.74 10.99 -8.51
N LEU A 25 7.65 11.92 -8.22
CA LEU A 25 7.43 13.36 -8.44
C LEU A 25 7.33 13.71 -9.92
N THR A 26 8.17 13.11 -10.76
CA THR A 26 8.14 13.30 -12.21
C THR A 26 6.81 12.80 -12.78
N ALA A 27 6.35 11.62 -12.36
CA ALA A 27 5.04 11.10 -12.72
C ALA A 27 3.91 12.07 -12.33
N ASN A 28 3.98 12.67 -11.13
CA ASN A 28 3.03 13.70 -10.70
C ASN A 28 3.08 14.95 -11.58
N HIS A 29 4.27 15.45 -11.92
CA HIS A 29 4.42 16.62 -12.79
C HIS A 29 3.89 16.36 -14.21
N THR A 30 4.25 15.21 -14.80
CA THR A 30 3.80 14.81 -16.13
C THR A 30 2.27 14.66 -16.17
N ALA A 31 1.69 13.94 -15.19
CA ALA A 31 0.25 13.77 -15.14
C ALA A 31 -0.49 15.10 -14.92
N ALA A 32 0.04 15.99 -14.08
CA ALA A 32 -0.53 17.32 -13.88
C ALA A 32 -0.50 18.16 -15.16
N TYR A 33 0.55 18.04 -16.00
CA TYR A 33 0.66 18.75 -17.26
C TYR A 33 -0.40 18.32 -18.28
N PHE A 34 -0.72 17.02 -18.34
CA PHE A 34 -1.72 16.47 -19.27
C PHE A 34 -3.15 16.42 -18.72
N SER A 35 -3.34 16.70 -17.42
CA SER A 35 -4.65 16.68 -16.79
C SER A 35 -5.24 18.08 -16.74
N THR A 36 -6.53 18.20 -17.06
CA THR A 36 -7.25 19.43 -16.75
C THR A 36 -7.37 19.58 -15.23
N PRO A 37 -7.06 20.76 -14.65
CA PRO A 37 -7.34 21.05 -13.25
C PRO A 37 -8.80 20.74 -12.97
N GLY A 38 -9.06 19.88 -11.98
CA GLY A 38 -10.32 19.17 -11.90
C GLY A 38 -10.89 19.02 -10.50
N LYS A 39 -11.88 18.14 -10.40
CA LYS A 39 -12.52 17.78 -9.14
C LYS A 39 -11.50 17.12 -8.21
N LYS A 40 -11.35 17.66 -7.01
CA LYS A 40 -10.56 17.03 -5.94
C LYS A 40 -11.33 15.88 -5.30
N VAL A 41 -10.62 14.80 -4.99
CA VAL A 41 -11.11 13.63 -4.27
C VAL A 41 -10.21 13.44 -3.04
N GLY A 42 -10.79 13.45 -1.84
CA GLY A 42 -10.03 13.35 -0.59
C GLY A 42 -8.93 14.40 -0.40
N GLY A 43 -9.08 15.58 -1.01
CA GLY A 43 -8.08 16.66 -0.97
C GLY A 43 -6.99 16.59 -2.06
N PHE A 44 -6.94 15.52 -2.85
CA PHE A 44 -6.00 15.35 -3.96
C PHE A 44 -6.69 15.56 -5.31
N GLU A 45 -5.92 15.94 -6.32
CA GLU A 45 -6.39 15.94 -7.70
C GLU A 45 -6.75 14.51 -8.14
N ARG A 46 -7.85 14.36 -8.88
CA ARG A 46 -8.37 13.05 -9.32
C ARG A 46 -7.33 12.20 -10.06
N TRP A 47 -6.45 12.82 -10.86
CA TRP A 47 -5.40 12.11 -11.59
C TRP A 47 -4.40 11.40 -10.66
N ARG A 48 -4.15 11.90 -9.44
CA ARG A 48 -3.24 11.24 -8.48
C ARG A 48 -3.75 9.87 -8.07
N TRP A 49 -5.06 9.77 -7.86
CA TRP A 49 -5.73 8.50 -7.57
C TRP A 49 -5.59 7.50 -8.71
N TRP A 50 -5.65 7.96 -9.96
CA TRP A 50 -5.39 7.11 -11.14
C TRP A 50 -3.96 6.59 -11.17
N ILE A 51 -2.95 7.42 -10.88
CA ILE A 51 -1.57 6.92 -10.80
C ILE A 51 -1.43 5.90 -9.66
N SER A 52 -2.08 6.12 -8.52
CA SER A 52 -2.10 5.13 -7.41
C SER A 52 -2.73 3.80 -7.84
N LEU A 53 -3.85 3.83 -8.54
CA LEU A 53 -4.45 2.62 -9.12
C LEU A 53 -3.51 1.89 -10.08
N ILE A 54 -2.85 2.62 -10.99
CA ILE A 54 -1.90 2.01 -11.95
C ILE A 54 -0.74 1.34 -11.20
N LEU A 55 -0.22 1.97 -10.15
CA LEU A 55 0.83 1.37 -9.34
C LEU A 55 0.32 0.12 -8.62
N GLN A 56 -0.83 0.19 -7.94
CA GLN A 56 -1.31 -0.88 -7.08
C GLN A 56 -1.89 -2.08 -7.86
N LEU A 57 -2.48 -1.87 -9.03
CA LEU A 57 -3.06 -2.93 -9.86
C LEU A 57 -2.16 -3.37 -11.03
N GLY A 58 -1.17 -2.56 -11.41
CA GLY A 58 -0.25 -2.86 -12.49
C GLY A 58 1.16 -3.13 -11.95
N VAL A 59 1.84 -2.06 -11.54
CA VAL A 59 3.28 -2.10 -11.23
C VAL A 59 3.61 -3.04 -10.07
N PHE A 60 2.91 -2.93 -8.94
CA PHE A 60 3.18 -3.75 -7.75
C PHE A 60 2.94 -5.24 -8.01
N PRO A 61 1.79 -5.69 -8.58
CA PRO A 61 1.62 -7.09 -8.96
C PRO A 61 2.69 -7.58 -9.93
N SER A 62 3.07 -6.79 -10.94
CA SER A 62 4.12 -7.21 -11.89
C SER A 62 5.46 -7.44 -11.20
N ILE A 63 5.86 -6.57 -10.28
CA ILE A 63 7.12 -6.72 -9.53
C ILE A 63 7.06 -7.94 -8.61
N VAL A 64 5.95 -8.14 -7.87
CA VAL A 64 5.79 -9.30 -6.97
C VAL A 64 5.75 -10.61 -7.75
N CYS A 65 5.07 -10.66 -8.90
CA CYS A 65 5.09 -11.82 -9.79
C CYS A 65 6.50 -12.12 -10.32
N ALA A 66 7.27 -11.08 -10.67
CA ALA A 66 8.65 -11.25 -11.10
C ALA A 66 9.54 -11.79 -9.96
N ALA A 67 9.36 -11.30 -8.72
CA ALA A 67 10.02 -11.82 -7.53
C ALA A 67 9.69 -13.30 -7.27
N ALA A 68 8.41 -13.65 -7.35
CA ALA A 68 7.94 -15.03 -7.18
C ALA A 68 8.50 -15.96 -8.26
N PHE A 69 8.50 -15.51 -9.53
CA PHE A 69 9.06 -16.28 -10.65
C PHE A 69 10.58 -16.49 -10.49
N GLN A 70 11.32 -15.45 -10.10
CA GLN A 70 12.76 -15.55 -9.85
C GLN A 70 13.09 -16.52 -8.71
N SER A 71 12.24 -16.59 -7.69
CA SER A 71 12.45 -17.44 -6.51
C SER A 71 11.92 -18.87 -6.67
N TYR A 72 11.16 -19.14 -7.74
CA TYR A 72 10.51 -20.42 -7.96
C TYR A 72 11.52 -21.55 -8.13
N GLY A 73 11.38 -22.61 -7.31
CA GLY A 73 12.30 -23.75 -7.31
C GLY A 73 13.66 -23.49 -6.64
N VAL A 74 13.96 -22.25 -6.25
CA VAL A 74 15.21 -21.86 -5.57
C VAL A 74 15.00 -21.77 -4.06
N LEU A 75 13.93 -21.09 -3.64
CA LEU A 75 13.58 -20.90 -2.23
C LEU A 75 12.21 -21.49 -1.95
N SER A 76 12.05 -22.16 -0.80
CA SER A 76 10.72 -22.42 -0.27
C SER A 76 10.04 -21.11 0.12
N LEU A 77 8.71 -21.08 0.13
CA LEU A 77 7.95 -19.89 0.53
C LEU A 77 8.37 -19.38 1.92
N PHE A 78 8.59 -20.27 2.89
CA PHE A 78 9.01 -19.86 4.22
C PHE A 78 10.44 -19.26 4.24
N GLN A 79 11.36 -19.80 3.45
CA GLN A 79 12.71 -19.22 3.30
C GLN A 79 12.62 -17.83 2.68
N TRP A 80 11.83 -17.66 1.62
CA TRP A 80 11.63 -16.37 0.98
C TRP A 80 11.01 -15.34 1.95
N LEU A 81 9.94 -15.72 2.67
CA LEU A 81 9.30 -14.82 3.64
C LEU A 81 10.23 -14.41 4.79
N SER A 82 11.11 -15.32 5.23
CA SER A 82 12.00 -15.09 6.38
C SER A 82 13.33 -14.43 6.04
N ALA A 83 13.72 -14.41 4.76
CA ALA A 83 14.96 -13.82 4.30
C ALA A 83 15.08 -12.33 4.63
N SER A 84 16.31 -11.88 4.79
CA SER A 84 16.71 -10.48 4.89
C SER A 84 16.72 -9.79 3.52
N ALA A 85 16.88 -8.47 3.51
CA ALA A 85 17.08 -7.74 2.27
C ALA A 85 18.35 -8.23 1.54
N GLN A 86 19.44 -8.48 2.27
CA GLN A 86 20.72 -8.90 1.67
C GLN A 86 20.62 -10.28 0.98
N GLU A 87 19.73 -11.15 1.44
CA GLU A 87 19.48 -12.47 0.87
C GLU A 87 18.50 -12.44 -0.33
N LEU A 88 17.77 -11.33 -0.52
CA LEU A 88 16.79 -11.14 -1.61
C LEU A 88 17.12 -9.89 -2.44
N PRO A 89 18.25 -9.84 -3.18
CA PRO A 89 18.65 -8.66 -3.96
C PRO A 89 17.81 -8.43 -5.23
N GLY A 90 16.72 -9.18 -5.43
CA GLY A 90 15.91 -9.19 -6.65
C GLY A 90 14.81 -8.12 -6.69
N PHE A 91 13.68 -8.52 -7.28
CA PHE A 91 12.50 -7.67 -7.47
C PHE A 91 11.86 -7.16 -6.17
N GLU A 92 12.16 -7.78 -5.04
CA GLU A 92 11.69 -7.37 -3.71
C GLU A 92 12.17 -5.96 -3.35
N HIS A 93 13.41 -5.60 -3.67
CA HIS A 93 13.90 -4.23 -3.47
C HIS A 93 13.16 -3.23 -4.34
N TRP A 94 12.94 -3.59 -5.61
CA TRP A 94 12.20 -2.75 -6.54
C TRP A 94 10.77 -2.51 -6.07
N TYR A 95 10.14 -3.51 -5.44
CA TYR A 95 8.84 -3.34 -4.81
C TYR A 95 8.90 -2.31 -3.67
N ILE A 96 9.88 -2.41 -2.77
CA ILE A 96 10.04 -1.46 -1.66
C ILE A 96 10.33 -0.04 -2.14
N TYR A 97 11.19 0.11 -3.15
CA TYR A 97 11.48 1.40 -3.75
C TYR A 97 10.24 1.98 -4.45
N ALA A 98 9.48 1.17 -5.20
CA ALA A 98 8.25 1.60 -5.83
C ALA A 98 7.18 1.99 -4.80
N LEU A 99 7.03 1.23 -3.72
CA LEU A 99 6.13 1.55 -2.61
C LEU A 99 6.54 2.86 -1.94
N PHE A 100 7.82 3.03 -1.62
CA PHE A 100 8.35 4.27 -1.05
C PHE A 100 8.10 5.49 -1.97
N GLY A 101 8.38 5.34 -3.27
CA GLY A 101 8.11 6.37 -4.28
C GLY A 101 6.62 6.73 -4.38
N ALA A 102 5.75 5.72 -4.30
CA ALA A 102 4.29 5.90 -4.33
C ALA A 102 3.77 6.71 -3.13
N GLN A 103 4.33 6.50 -1.93
CA GLN A 103 3.94 7.27 -0.75
C GLN A 103 4.52 8.68 -0.77
N THR A 104 5.81 8.81 -1.08
CA THR A 104 6.54 10.09 -1.01
C THR A 104 6.09 11.09 -2.06
N ARG A 105 5.66 10.66 -3.26
CA ARG A 105 5.11 11.58 -4.27
C ARG A 105 3.88 12.34 -3.80
N ASP A 106 3.10 11.76 -2.88
CA ASP A 106 1.90 12.39 -2.33
C ASP A 106 2.22 13.32 -1.16
N MET A 107 3.38 13.13 -0.55
CA MET A 107 3.87 13.94 0.58
C MET A 107 4.72 15.13 0.13
N ILE A 108 5.45 15.00 -0.99
CA ILE A 108 6.44 15.98 -1.46
C ILE A 108 5.90 16.74 -2.68
N PRO A 109 6.11 18.08 -2.79
CA PRO A 109 6.77 18.95 -1.81
C PRO A 109 5.90 19.26 -0.58
N ARG A 110 4.59 19.06 -0.68
CA ARG A 110 3.66 19.28 0.44
C ARG A 110 2.42 18.42 0.29
N MET A 111 2.14 17.61 1.31
CA MET A 111 0.89 16.86 1.38
C MET A 111 -0.31 17.82 1.44
N PRO A 112 -1.38 17.61 0.65
CA PRO A 112 -2.52 18.51 0.62
C PRO A 112 -3.14 18.72 2.01
N SER A 113 -3.51 19.96 2.33
CA SER A 113 -4.14 20.29 3.63
C SER A 113 -5.44 19.53 3.84
N GLY A 114 -6.23 19.36 2.77
CA GLY A 114 -7.50 18.63 2.77
C GLY A 114 -7.37 17.10 2.85
N ALA A 115 -6.16 16.53 2.82
CA ALA A 115 -5.98 15.11 3.05
C ALA A 115 -6.31 14.74 4.51
N SER A 116 -6.98 13.61 4.70
CA SER A 116 -7.36 13.14 6.04
C SER A 116 -6.13 12.87 6.92
N MET A 117 -6.25 13.05 8.24
CA MET A 117 -5.15 12.78 9.17
C MET A 117 -4.71 11.32 9.10
N MET A 118 -5.66 10.39 8.99
CA MET A 118 -5.38 8.95 8.86
C MET A 118 -4.51 8.67 7.64
N LEU A 119 -4.82 9.27 6.48
CA LEU A 119 -4.02 9.09 5.27
C LEU A 119 -2.60 9.68 5.43
N LYS A 120 -2.48 10.85 6.07
CA LYS A 120 -1.17 11.47 6.37
C LYS A 120 -0.30 10.56 7.24
N VAL A 121 -0.87 10.05 8.33
CA VAL A 121 -0.19 9.13 9.24
C VAL A 121 0.18 7.83 8.52
N HIS A 122 -0.74 7.29 7.72
CA HIS A 122 -0.50 6.08 6.94
C HIS A 122 0.71 6.23 6.01
N HIS A 123 0.79 7.30 5.21
CA HIS A 123 1.93 7.52 4.31
C HIS A 123 3.25 7.59 5.08
N TRP A 124 3.30 8.31 6.21
CA TRP A 124 4.50 8.38 7.05
C TRP A 124 4.91 7.01 7.61
N VAL A 125 3.95 6.24 8.13
CA VAL A 125 4.22 4.90 8.67
C VAL A 125 4.78 3.99 7.59
N VAL A 126 4.19 3.98 6.39
CA VAL A 126 4.67 3.16 5.27
C VAL A 126 6.07 3.58 4.81
N VAL A 127 6.32 4.89 4.67
CA VAL A 127 7.65 5.43 4.30
C VAL A 127 8.73 4.99 5.30
N VAL A 128 8.47 5.15 6.61
CA VAL A 128 9.42 4.73 7.65
C VAL A 128 9.62 3.22 7.62
N ALA A 129 8.53 2.44 7.47
CA ALA A 129 8.61 0.99 7.44
C ALA A 129 9.42 0.48 6.22
N CYS A 130 9.26 1.09 5.04
CA CYS A 130 10.08 0.82 3.85
C CYS A 130 11.57 1.05 4.09
N VAL A 131 11.95 2.06 4.87
CA VAL A 131 13.36 2.30 5.22
C VAL A 131 13.84 1.27 6.23
N VAL A 132 13.09 1.06 7.32
CA VAL A 132 13.49 0.16 8.41
C VAL A 132 13.66 -1.27 7.90
N VAL A 133 12.74 -1.77 7.07
CA VAL A 133 12.77 -3.16 6.61
C VAL A 133 14.05 -3.52 5.83
N LEU A 134 14.65 -2.57 5.11
CA LEU A 134 15.90 -2.78 4.36
C LEU A 134 17.11 -3.08 5.26
N PHE A 135 17.02 -2.79 6.55
CA PHE A 135 18.06 -3.05 7.55
C PHE A 135 17.69 -4.18 8.50
N THR A 136 16.53 -4.82 8.32
CA THR A 136 16.13 -5.92 9.18
C THR A 136 16.91 -7.20 8.85
N PRO A 137 17.35 -7.97 9.87
CA PRO A 137 18.12 -9.19 9.65
C PRO A 137 17.28 -10.35 9.12
N GLN A 138 15.96 -10.18 9.03
CA GLN A 138 15.00 -11.19 8.57
C GLN A 138 13.63 -10.54 8.37
N GLY A 139 12.79 -11.16 7.55
CA GLY A 139 11.37 -10.81 7.39
C GLY A 139 11.11 -9.81 6.28
N PHE A 140 12.09 -9.59 5.40
CA PHE A 140 11.96 -8.70 4.25
C PHE A 140 10.90 -9.21 3.27
N GLY A 141 10.96 -10.49 2.89
CA GLY A 141 9.92 -11.09 2.05
C GLY A 141 8.53 -11.06 2.69
N LEU A 142 8.44 -11.27 4.01
CA LEU A 142 7.19 -11.16 4.74
C LEU A 142 6.61 -9.74 4.70
N PHE A 143 7.46 -8.71 4.84
CA PHE A 143 7.04 -7.32 4.69
C PHE A 143 6.54 -7.04 3.27
N VAL A 144 7.25 -7.50 2.24
CA VAL A 144 6.82 -7.38 0.84
C VAL A 144 5.45 -8.02 0.63
N ALA A 145 5.25 -9.26 1.07
CA ALA A 145 3.96 -9.95 0.93
C ALA A 145 2.83 -9.26 1.70
N GLY A 146 3.06 -8.92 2.98
CA GLY A 146 2.07 -8.26 3.83
C GLY A 146 1.65 -6.90 3.28
N SER A 147 2.63 -6.05 2.96
CA SER A 147 2.36 -4.73 2.37
C SER A 147 1.72 -4.83 0.98
N PHE A 148 2.07 -5.84 0.17
CA PHE A 148 1.40 -6.07 -1.12
C PHE A 148 -0.09 -6.36 -0.94
N PHE A 149 -0.46 -7.23 0.00
CA PHE A 149 -1.87 -7.48 0.28
C PHE A 149 -2.59 -6.22 0.78
N LEU A 150 -1.97 -5.44 1.67
CA LEU A 150 -2.55 -4.17 2.12
C LEU A 150 -2.79 -3.21 0.94
N GLU A 151 -1.80 -3.05 0.05
CA GLU A 151 -1.89 -2.18 -1.12
C GLU A 151 -2.97 -2.64 -2.11
N LEU A 152 -3.19 -3.95 -2.26
CA LEU A 152 -4.27 -4.47 -3.09
C LEU A 152 -5.64 -4.00 -2.59
N GLY A 153 -5.89 -4.02 -1.27
CA GLY A 153 -7.13 -3.46 -0.73
C GLY A 153 -7.19 -1.93 -0.80
N SER A 154 -6.05 -1.24 -0.71
CA SER A 154 -5.96 0.20 -0.99
C SER A 154 -6.27 0.55 -2.45
N ALA A 155 -6.01 -0.35 -3.39
CA ALA A 155 -6.41 -0.17 -4.78
C ALA A 155 -7.92 -0.10 -4.93
N PHE A 156 -8.66 -1.02 -4.30
CA PHE A 156 -10.12 -1.00 -4.37
C PHE A 156 -10.72 0.18 -3.58
N TYR A 157 -10.06 0.63 -2.52
CA TYR A 157 -10.39 1.91 -1.88
C TYR A 157 -10.26 3.08 -2.86
N ASN A 158 -9.14 3.16 -3.57
CA ASN A 158 -8.90 4.21 -4.56
C ASN A 158 -9.93 4.17 -5.70
N LEU A 159 -10.31 2.97 -6.14
CA LEU A 159 -11.35 2.78 -7.14
C LEU A 159 -12.71 3.29 -6.65
N HIS A 160 -13.07 3.01 -5.39
CA HIS A 160 -14.30 3.51 -4.78
C HIS A 160 -14.32 5.04 -4.65
N GLU A 161 -13.23 5.65 -4.19
CA GLU A 161 -13.13 7.12 -4.10
C GLU A 161 -13.18 7.78 -5.50
N LEU A 162 -12.71 7.09 -6.55
CA LEU A 162 -12.86 7.54 -7.94
C LEU A 162 -14.29 7.36 -8.48
N PHE A 163 -15.00 6.30 -8.12
CA PHE A 163 -16.33 5.97 -8.62
C PHE A 163 -17.33 5.77 -7.46
N PRO A 164 -17.61 6.81 -6.66
CA PRO A 164 -18.41 6.67 -5.45
C PRO A 164 -19.86 6.24 -5.72
N ASP A 165 -20.38 6.57 -6.91
CA ASP A 165 -21.76 6.26 -7.32
C ASP A 165 -21.91 4.83 -7.88
N SER A 166 -20.80 4.09 -8.04
CA SER A 166 -20.85 2.73 -8.58
C SER A 166 -21.04 1.70 -7.48
N VAL A 167 -22.25 1.11 -7.40
CA VAL A 167 -22.57 0.03 -6.46
C VAL A 167 -21.65 -1.18 -6.64
N ALA A 168 -21.30 -1.53 -7.88
CA ALA A 168 -20.39 -2.63 -8.16
C ALA A 168 -19.01 -2.40 -7.53
N VAL A 169 -18.47 -1.18 -7.67
CA VAL A 169 -17.18 -0.82 -7.07
C VAL A 169 -17.26 -0.82 -5.54
N LEU A 170 -18.37 -0.34 -4.96
CA LEU A 170 -18.60 -0.39 -3.51
C LEU A 170 -18.58 -1.83 -2.99
N VAL A 171 -19.31 -2.74 -3.62
CA VAL A 171 -19.35 -4.17 -3.23
C VAL A 171 -17.97 -4.81 -3.32
N VAL A 172 -17.23 -4.55 -4.41
CA VAL A 172 -15.87 -5.05 -4.56
C VAL A 172 -14.94 -4.48 -3.48
N TYR A 173 -15.04 -3.19 -3.18
CA TYR A 173 -14.30 -2.55 -2.09
C TYR A 173 -14.60 -3.18 -0.73
N GLU A 174 -15.87 -3.35 -0.38
CA GLU A 174 -16.30 -3.94 0.88
C GLU A 174 -15.89 -5.40 1.04
N ALA A 175 -15.82 -6.16 -0.05
CA ALA A 175 -15.35 -7.54 -0.04
C ALA A 175 -13.82 -7.63 0.04
N THR A 176 -13.11 -6.83 -0.74
CA THR A 176 -11.63 -6.90 -0.84
C THR A 176 -10.91 -6.32 0.37
N MET A 177 -11.51 -5.33 1.04
CA MET A 177 -10.94 -4.73 2.24
C MET A 177 -10.70 -5.74 3.39
N PRO A 178 -11.70 -6.50 3.88
CA PRO A 178 -11.49 -7.49 4.93
C PRO A 178 -10.58 -8.62 4.46
N VAL A 179 -10.69 -9.06 3.19
CA VAL A 179 -9.83 -10.13 2.65
C VAL A 179 -8.36 -9.70 2.67
N SER A 180 -8.03 -8.52 2.15
CA SER A 180 -6.66 -8.00 2.18
C SER A 180 -6.14 -7.81 3.61
N ASN A 181 -6.98 -7.33 4.53
CA ASN A 181 -6.62 -7.17 5.94
C ASN A 181 -6.32 -8.53 6.60
N VAL A 182 -7.15 -9.55 6.37
CA VAL A 182 -6.92 -10.90 6.91
C VAL A 182 -5.62 -11.49 6.37
N LEU A 183 -5.37 -11.37 5.06
CA LEU A 183 -4.13 -11.87 4.44
C LEU A 183 -2.88 -11.19 5.01
N ALA A 184 -2.94 -9.87 5.25
CA ALA A 184 -1.87 -9.16 5.93
C ALA A 184 -1.67 -9.66 7.37
N LEU A 185 -2.75 -9.80 8.16
CA LEU A 185 -2.67 -10.28 9.54
C LEU A 185 -2.18 -11.74 9.67
N VAL A 186 -2.43 -12.59 8.68
CA VAL A 186 -1.89 -13.96 8.62
C VAL A 186 -0.35 -13.96 8.56
N CYS A 187 0.27 -12.86 8.13
CA CYS A 187 1.72 -12.69 8.17
C CYS A 187 2.27 -12.47 9.60
N LEU A 188 1.46 -11.99 10.55
CA LEU A 188 1.92 -11.68 11.91
C LEU A 188 2.38 -12.90 12.71
N PRO A 189 1.68 -14.05 12.71
CA PRO A 189 2.20 -15.27 13.33
C PRO A 189 3.57 -15.69 12.78
N ALA A 190 3.81 -15.51 11.48
CA ALA A 190 5.11 -15.77 10.88
C ALA A 190 6.17 -14.78 11.37
N LEU A 191 5.83 -13.49 11.48
CA LEU A 191 6.69 -12.45 12.06
C LEU A 191 7.15 -12.82 13.48
N PHE A 192 6.26 -13.34 14.33
CA PHE A 192 6.64 -13.70 15.71
C PHE A 192 7.56 -14.92 15.80
N ARG A 193 7.58 -15.79 14.78
CA ARG A 193 8.51 -16.93 14.67
C ARG A 193 9.92 -16.53 14.23
N MET A 194 10.15 -15.26 13.91
CA MET A 194 11.40 -14.74 13.36
C MET A 194 12.47 -14.50 14.40
N SER A 195 13.18 -15.55 14.85
CA SER A 195 14.11 -15.49 15.99
C SER A 195 15.23 -14.45 15.88
N ARG A 196 15.69 -14.09 14.67
CA ARG A 196 16.76 -13.11 14.45
C ARG A 196 16.28 -11.66 14.47
N LEU A 197 14.98 -11.42 14.32
CA LEU A 197 14.41 -10.08 14.39
C LEU A 197 14.21 -9.67 15.86
N PRO A 198 14.74 -8.53 16.34
CA PRO A 198 14.52 -8.07 17.71
C PRO A 198 13.03 -7.98 18.09
N LEU A 199 12.68 -8.36 19.32
CA LEU A 199 11.27 -8.40 19.77
C LEU A 199 10.57 -7.05 19.62
N TRP A 200 11.26 -5.95 19.90
CA TRP A 200 10.69 -4.61 19.78
C TRP A 200 10.31 -4.26 18.33
N LEU A 201 11.06 -4.73 17.33
CA LEU A 201 10.72 -4.56 15.92
C LEU A 201 9.51 -5.39 15.52
N ARG A 202 9.41 -6.63 16.02
CA ARG A 202 8.22 -7.48 15.81
C ARG A 202 6.96 -6.81 16.35
N ILE A 203 7.04 -6.28 17.57
CA ILE A 203 5.94 -5.55 18.21
C ILE A 203 5.61 -4.28 17.41
N LEU A 204 6.61 -3.50 17.00
CA LEU A 204 6.41 -2.28 16.22
C LEU A 204 5.69 -2.56 14.89
N PHE A 205 6.16 -3.55 14.11
CA PHE A 205 5.51 -3.93 12.85
C PHE A 205 4.11 -4.49 13.08
N ALA A 206 3.91 -5.33 14.09
CA ALA A 206 2.58 -5.85 14.42
C ALA A 206 1.60 -4.74 14.80
N MET A 207 2.03 -3.77 15.62
CA MET A 207 1.21 -2.62 15.99
C MET A 207 0.88 -1.73 14.78
N ALA A 208 1.86 -1.48 13.91
CA ALA A 208 1.65 -0.69 12.70
C ALA A 208 0.63 -1.37 11.77
N ASP A 209 0.78 -2.67 11.54
CA ASP A 209 -0.11 -3.45 10.66
C ASP A 209 -1.54 -3.51 11.22
N VAL A 210 -1.68 -3.87 12.51
CA VAL A 210 -2.99 -3.88 13.19
C VAL A 210 -3.64 -2.50 13.18
N GLY A 211 -2.87 -1.45 13.45
CA GLY A 211 -3.36 -0.07 13.42
C GLY A 211 -3.87 0.35 12.04
N VAL A 212 -3.14 0.00 10.98
CA VAL A 212 -3.54 0.24 9.58
C VAL A 212 -4.80 -0.54 9.25
N VAL A 213 -4.87 -1.82 9.60
CA VAL A 213 -6.04 -2.69 9.37
C VAL A 213 -7.28 -2.13 10.06
N ILE A 214 -7.18 -1.74 11.33
CA ILE A 214 -8.28 -1.13 12.08
C ILE A 214 -8.73 0.17 11.40
N GLY A 215 -7.80 1.07 11.09
CA GLY A 215 -8.10 2.34 10.43
C GLY A 215 -8.83 2.16 9.09
N ARG A 216 -8.38 1.19 8.29
CA ARG A 216 -8.99 0.84 7.01
C ARG A 216 -10.39 0.24 7.18
N GLN A 217 -10.56 -0.68 8.13
CA GLN A 217 -11.85 -1.32 8.36
C GLN A 217 -12.89 -0.34 8.91
N LEU A 218 -12.49 0.56 9.82
CA LEU A 218 -13.38 1.61 10.32
C LEU A 218 -13.88 2.53 9.20
N LYS A 219 -12.99 2.89 8.26
CA LYS A 219 -13.37 3.67 7.07
C LYS A 219 -14.36 2.89 6.19
N ALA A 220 -14.11 1.61 5.93
CA ALA A 220 -15.00 0.77 5.13
C ALA A 220 -16.40 0.63 5.78
N VAL A 221 -16.47 0.37 7.08
CA VAL A 221 -17.73 0.29 7.84
C VAL A 221 -18.48 1.62 7.79
N LYS A 222 -17.78 2.75 7.97
CA LYS A 222 -18.40 4.08 7.88
C LYS A 222 -19.00 4.33 6.50
N THR A 223 -18.32 3.91 5.43
CA THR A 223 -18.83 3.99 4.06
C THR A 223 -20.10 3.14 3.88
N ALA A 224 -20.07 1.88 4.31
CA ALA A 224 -21.22 0.96 4.24
C ALA A 224 -22.45 1.53 4.96
N CYS A 225 -22.28 2.00 6.19
CA CYS A 225 -23.37 2.62 6.96
C CYS A 225 -23.87 3.92 6.33
N GLY A 226 -22.98 4.74 5.77
CA GLY A 226 -23.34 6.00 5.10
C GLY A 226 -24.20 5.79 3.86
N SER A 227 -23.88 4.77 3.05
CA SER A 227 -24.62 4.43 1.83
C SER A 227 -26.09 4.10 2.12
N THR A 228 -26.34 3.27 3.15
CA THR A 228 -27.71 2.88 3.53
C THR A 228 -28.61 4.04 3.95
N LYS A 229 -28.02 5.12 4.48
CA LYS A 229 -28.78 6.30 4.90
C LYS A 229 -29.23 7.11 3.68
N HIS A 230 -28.34 7.30 2.71
CA HIS A 230 -28.63 8.06 1.51
C HIS A 230 -29.71 7.40 0.64
N ASP A 231 -29.66 6.07 0.48
CA ASP A 231 -30.67 5.32 -0.28
C ASP A 231 -32.07 5.37 0.37
N ARG A 232 -32.12 5.30 1.71
CA ARG A 232 -33.38 5.46 2.46
C ARG A 232 -33.98 6.86 2.25
N ASP A 233 -33.15 7.89 2.31
CA ASP A 233 -33.61 9.27 2.17
C ASP A 233 -34.08 9.54 0.73
N GLN A 234 -33.37 9.06 -0.31
CA GLN A 234 -33.80 9.19 -1.70
C GLN A 234 -35.05 8.36 -2.03
N GLY A 235 -35.16 7.14 -1.50
CA GLY A 235 -36.37 6.32 -1.65
C GLY A 235 -37.60 6.98 -1.04
N ARG A 236 -37.44 7.63 0.12
CA ARG A 236 -38.52 8.36 0.81
C ARG A 236 -39.01 9.58 0.03
N VAL A 237 -38.10 10.33 -0.61
CA VAL A 237 -38.46 11.49 -1.46
C VAL A 237 -39.26 11.07 -2.69
N LYS A 238 -38.94 9.92 -3.30
CA LYS A 238 -39.70 9.41 -4.46
C LYS A 238 -41.13 8.99 -4.08
N LEU A 239 -41.34 8.43 -2.90
CA LEU A 239 -42.68 8.04 -2.44
C LEU A 239 -43.59 9.24 -2.08
N LEU A 240 -43.02 10.41 -1.79
CA LEU A 240 -43.77 11.62 -1.44
C LEU A 240 -44.16 12.48 -2.66
N ASN A 241 -43.61 12.19 -3.86
CA ASN A 241 -43.84 12.97 -5.08
C ASN A 241 -44.72 12.23 -6.11
N THR A 242 -45.40 11.15 -5.71
CA THR A 242 -46.28 10.35 -6.58
C THR A 242 -47.77 10.59 -6.36
N ASP A 243 -48.13 11.65 -5.62
CA ASP A 243 -49.50 12.14 -5.45
C ASP A 243 -49.69 13.47 -6.21
#